data_AF-W3WUA3-F1
#
_entry.id   AF-W3WUA3-F1
#
_cell.length_a   1.000
_cell.length_b   1.000
_cell.length_c   1.000
_cell.angle_alpha   90.00
_cell.angle_beta   90.00
_cell.angle_gamma   90.00
#
_symmetry.space_group_name_H-M   'P 1'
#
loop_
_entity.id
_entity.type
_entity.pdbx_description
1 polymer ?
#
loop_
_entity_poly.entity_id
_entity_poly.type
_entity_poly.pdbx_seq_one_letter_code
_entity_poly.pdbx_strand_id
1 'polypeptide(L)'
;MYYTRAYAESSPRQLVSGKGMSSQPLSRNELLREFECHSVRHNKEPTALVSVSSRIVDTVNRAYELHWDGEPAARVWIVFISEPAHDTGRASAIYPYAAEALAKNCDKKEAKLFQYEFLLEWYIPESLVVHRVSLQTLIDRGLDWYQSINSGLALEYESTDDLRARIAGNMWNIDESYGFWDVGIHLGWFAKLFGARAPVNWIASQLHRDCAHAKVTRNGNYSIRPHGREEDYLVDDFAMKDIDDGIDTVLIDWWFTQDEFIIDWEAFKNENREMERNIDEQIEQWNDTWCYEELDERQKAAGDRARIKLCNQFDQQRAALEEKAVKMGF
;
A
#
# COMPACT_ATOMS: atom_id res chain seq x y z
N MET A 1 -8.01 6.61 -8.14
CA MET A 1 -6.72 6.92 -7.46
C MET A 1 -6.43 5.84 -6.42
N TYR A 2 -5.22 5.79 -5.85
CA TYR A 2 -4.91 4.95 -4.69
C TYR A 2 -4.36 5.80 -3.55
N TYR A 3 -4.57 5.33 -2.33
CA TYR A 3 -3.95 5.82 -1.11
C TYR A 3 -3.16 4.69 -0.46
N THR A 4 -2.19 5.06 0.37
CA THR A 4 -1.33 4.10 1.06
C THR A 4 -1.22 4.42 2.54
N ARG A 5 -1.03 3.40 3.36
CA ARG A 5 -0.82 3.55 4.81
C ARG A 5 0.19 2.53 5.30
N ALA A 6 1.06 2.95 6.20
CA ALA A 6 1.95 2.07 6.94
C ALA A 6 1.44 1.93 8.38
N TYR A 7 1.45 0.72 8.92
CA TYR A 7 1.16 0.47 10.33
C TYR A 7 1.93 -0.76 10.85
N ALA A 8 2.20 -0.78 12.14
CA ALA A 8 2.69 -1.97 12.82
C ALA A 8 1.52 -2.86 13.27
N GLU A 9 1.69 -4.17 13.26
CA GLU A 9 0.68 -5.13 13.72
C GLU A 9 0.33 -4.93 15.21
N SER A 10 1.33 -4.54 16.01
CA SER A 10 1.22 -4.16 17.42
C SER A 10 0.39 -2.89 17.63
N SER A 11 0.24 -2.06 16.60
CA SER A 11 -0.46 -0.79 16.70
C SER A 11 -1.93 -1.05 17.00
N PRO A 12 -2.45 -0.50 18.12
CA PRO A 12 -3.86 -0.60 18.38
C PRO A 12 -4.56 0.13 17.24
N ARG A 13 -5.29 -0.64 16.42
CA ARG A 13 -6.21 -0.15 15.39
C ARG A 13 -5.46 0.27 14.11
N GLN A 14 -5.04 -0.77 13.39
CA GLN A 14 -4.33 -0.77 12.11
C GLN A 14 -5.09 0.04 11.04
N LEU A 15 -6.28 -0.45 10.68
CA LEU A 15 -7.22 0.16 9.73
C LEU A 15 -8.40 0.84 10.40
N VAL A 16 -8.42 0.88 11.73
CA VAL A 16 -9.50 1.47 12.53
C VAL A 16 -8.94 2.69 13.27
N SER A 17 -9.78 3.69 13.54
CA SER A 17 -9.39 4.90 14.24
C SER A 17 -9.04 4.62 15.69
N GLY A 18 -8.26 5.52 16.28
CA GLY A 18 -7.91 5.48 17.70
C GLY A 18 -9.12 5.46 18.65
N LYS A 19 -10.29 5.95 18.22
CA LYS A 19 -11.56 5.91 18.97
C LYS A 19 -12.40 4.65 18.74
N GLY A 20 -12.15 3.94 17.65
CA GLY A 20 -12.75 2.63 17.36
C GLY A 20 -13.62 2.70 16.12
N MET A 21 -14.44 1.68 15.92
CA MET A 21 -15.37 1.63 14.80
C MET A 21 -16.70 2.26 15.18
N SER A 22 -17.17 3.19 14.35
CA SER A 22 -18.54 3.73 14.38
C SER A 22 -19.04 3.82 12.95
N SER A 23 -20.36 3.67 12.77
CA SER A 23 -21.03 3.84 11.48
C SER A 23 -21.66 5.23 11.31
N GLN A 24 -21.63 6.07 12.35
CA GLN A 24 -22.20 7.41 12.31
C GLN A 24 -21.20 8.42 11.75
N PRO A 25 -21.48 9.09 10.63
CA PRO A 25 -20.62 10.15 10.12
C PRO A 25 -20.47 11.28 11.14
N LEU A 26 -19.27 11.82 11.23
CA LEU A 26 -18.98 13.01 12.02
C LEU A 26 -19.72 14.21 11.43
N SER A 27 -20.32 15.03 12.29
CA SER A 27 -20.74 16.36 11.85
C SER A 27 -19.52 17.21 11.49
N ARG A 28 -19.71 18.25 10.67
CA ARG A 28 -18.61 19.14 10.25
C ARG A 28 -17.81 19.70 11.42
N ASN A 29 -18.48 20.08 12.52
CA ASN A 29 -17.80 20.63 13.70
C ASN A 29 -17.01 19.56 14.45
N GLU A 30 -17.52 18.33 14.51
CA GLU A 30 -16.79 17.22 15.11
C GLU A 30 -15.57 16.86 14.25
N LEU A 31 -15.72 16.78 12.93
CA LEU A 31 -14.61 16.52 12.01
C LEU A 31 -13.47 17.52 12.18
N LEU A 32 -13.78 18.83 12.25
CA LEU A 32 -12.76 19.86 12.48
C LEU A 32 -12.09 19.71 13.85
N ARG A 33 -12.86 19.40 14.90
CA ARG A 33 -12.30 19.16 16.25
C ARG A 33 -11.39 17.92 16.28
N GLU A 34 -11.82 16.82 15.66
CA GLU A 34 -10.97 15.62 15.53
C GLU A 34 -9.70 15.93 14.74
N PHE A 35 -9.80 16.74 13.68
CA PHE A 35 -8.65 17.18 12.89
C PHE A 35 -7.70 18.07 13.69
N GLU A 36 -8.20 19.01 14.49
CA GLU A 36 -7.37 19.85 15.35
C GLU A 36 -6.49 19.00 16.29
N CYS A 37 -7.08 17.98 16.91
CA CYS A 37 -6.35 17.00 17.72
C CYS A 37 -5.38 16.15 16.88
N HIS A 38 -5.81 15.68 15.71
CA HIS A 38 -5.01 14.86 14.80
C HIS A 38 -3.76 15.59 14.29
N SER A 39 -3.89 16.89 14.02
CA SER A 39 -2.82 17.74 13.46
C SER A 39 -1.64 17.96 14.42
N VAL A 40 -1.78 17.60 15.70
CA VAL A 40 -0.74 17.75 16.71
C VAL A 40 0.14 16.49 16.73
N ARG A 41 1.37 16.59 16.22
CA ARG A 41 2.31 15.47 16.02
C ARG A 41 2.51 14.56 17.24
N HIS A 42 2.48 15.10 18.45
CA HIS A 42 2.69 14.36 19.70
C HIS A 42 1.42 14.18 20.52
N ASN A 43 0.25 14.33 19.90
CA ASN A 43 -1.01 14.09 20.57
C ASN A 43 -1.11 12.61 20.98
N LYS A 44 -1.47 12.38 22.24
CA LYS A 44 -1.71 11.03 22.78
C LYS A 44 -3.20 10.68 22.83
N GLU A 45 -4.08 11.66 22.62
CA GLU A 45 -5.51 11.43 22.59
C GLU A 45 -5.91 10.76 21.27
N PRO A 46 -6.51 9.57 21.31
CA PRO A 46 -6.94 8.90 20.09
C PRO A 46 -8.02 9.72 19.36
N THR A 47 -7.93 9.81 18.04
CA THR A 47 -8.90 10.52 17.20
C THR A 47 -9.84 9.53 16.49
N ALA A 48 -10.94 10.04 15.95
CA ALA A 48 -11.83 9.29 15.05
C ALA A 48 -11.30 9.25 13.60
N LEU A 49 -10.07 9.69 13.33
CA LEU A 49 -9.54 9.83 11.98
C LEU A 49 -8.46 8.79 11.68
N VAL A 50 -8.49 8.23 10.48
CA VAL A 50 -7.48 7.30 9.96
C VAL A 50 -6.77 7.98 8.81
N SER A 51 -5.47 8.21 8.99
CA SER A 51 -4.61 8.88 8.01
C SER A 51 -4.10 7.93 6.93
N VAL A 52 -4.17 8.37 5.68
CA VAL A 52 -3.60 7.70 4.52
C VAL A 52 -2.83 8.75 3.71
N SER A 53 -1.81 8.32 2.97
CA SER A 53 -1.03 9.19 2.09
C SER A 53 -1.37 8.92 0.63
N SER A 54 -1.33 9.95 -0.21
CA SER A 54 -1.32 9.81 -1.67
C SER A 54 0.10 9.66 -2.24
N ARG A 55 1.12 9.64 -1.38
CA ARG A 55 2.53 9.65 -1.72
C ARG A 55 3.19 8.35 -1.25
N ILE A 56 3.72 7.57 -2.19
CA ILE A 56 4.29 6.26 -1.85
C ILE A 56 5.57 6.42 -1.02
N VAL A 57 6.37 7.46 -1.32
CA VAL A 57 7.61 7.74 -0.59
C VAL A 57 7.35 8.02 0.90
N ASP A 58 6.32 8.80 1.23
CA ASP A 58 5.94 9.06 2.63
C ASP A 58 5.58 7.75 3.35
N THR A 59 4.88 6.84 2.67
CA THR A 59 4.39 5.61 3.28
C THR A 59 5.51 4.62 3.54
N VAL A 60 6.40 4.43 2.58
CA VAL A 60 7.55 3.54 2.74
C VAL A 60 8.54 4.14 3.75
N ASN A 61 8.77 5.45 3.74
CA ASN A 61 9.57 6.12 4.77
C ASN A 61 8.98 5.88 6.17
N ARG A 62 7.66 6.07 6.33
CA ARG A 62 6.95 5.79 7.58
C ARG A 62 7.07 4.33 8.01
N ALA A 63 7.10 3.38 7.07
CA ALA A 63 7.31 1.96 7.40
C ALA A 63 8.72 1.73 7.99
N TYR A 64 9.76 2.32 7.40
CA TYR A 64 11.10 2.30 8.00
C TYR A 64 11.14 3.03 9.34
N GLU A 65 10.44 4.15 9.50
CA GLU A 65 10.32 4.86 10.78
C GLU A 65 9.79 3.95 11.89
N LEU A 66 8.68 3.24 11.63
CA LEU A 66 8.13 2.26 12.57
C LEU A 66 9.14 1.16 12.90
N HIS A 67 9.88 0.68 11.89
CA HIS A 67 10.90 -0.35 12.10
C HIS A 67 12.05 0.13 13.00
N TRP A 68 12.55 1.35 12.79
CA TRP A 68 13.58 1.95 13.64
C TRP A 68 13.10 2.30 15.04
N ASP A 69 11.81 2.62 15.19
CA ASP A 69 11.15 2.77 16.49
C ASP A 69 11.07 1.44 17.28
N GLY A 70 11.50 0.33 16.68
CA GLY A 70 11.65 -0.98 17.31
C GLY A 70 10.66 -2.04 16.84
N GLU A 71 9.77 -1.71 15.89
CA GLU A 71 8.84 -2.70 15.34
C GLU A 71 9.57 -3.68 14.41
N PRO A 72 9.38 -5.00 14.52
CA PRO A 72 9.96 -5.94 13.58
C PRO A 72 9.46 -5.66 12.15
N ALA A 73 10.34 -5.62 11.14
CA ALA A 73 9.96 -5.32 9.76
C ALA A 73 8.88 -6.28 9.21
N ALA A 74 8.87 -7.54 9.66
CA ALA A 74 7.85 -8.53 9.30
C ALA A 74 6.44 -8.20 9.86
N ARG A 75 6.36 -7.31 10.85
CA ARG A 75 5.12 -6.84 11.48
C ARG A 75 4.76 -5.41 11.07
N VAL A 76 5.56 -4.76 10.25
CA VAL A 76 5.22 -3.47 9.64
C VAL A 76 4.60 -3.74 8.29
N TRP A 77 3.38 -3.26 8.09
CA TRP A 77 2.59 -3.49 6.89
C TRP A 77 2.39 -2.18 6.13
N ILE A 78 2.49 -2.25 4.80
CA ILE A 78 2.08 -1.23 3.87
C ILE A 78 0.83 -1.73 3.15
N VAL A 79 -0.22 -0.91 3.15
CA VAL A 79 -1.50 -1.25 2.51
C VAL A 79 -1.83 -0.26 1.42
N PHE A 80 -2.41 -0.77 0.33
CA PHE A 80 -2.92 0.00 -0.80
C PHE A 80 -4.44 0.01 -0.76
N ILE A 81 -5.01 1.20 -0.86
CA ILE A 81 -6.42 1.47 -0.66
C ILE A 81 -6.95 2.13 -1.93
N SER A 82 -7.94 1.51 -2.57
CA SER A 82 -8.58 2.10 -3.74
C SER A 82 -9.47 3.27 -3.34
N GLU A 83 -9.50 4.28 -4.19
CA GLU A 83 -10.50 5.33 -4.10
C GLU A 83 -11.91 4.74 -4.34
N PRO A 84 -12.91 5.06 -3.51
CA PRO A 84 -14.27 4.59 -3.72
C PRO A 84 -14.82 5.02 -5.08
N ALA A 85 -15.44 4.09 -5.82
CA ALA A 85 -16.09 4.42 -7.08
C ALA A 85 -17.29 5.36 -6.87
N HIS A 86 -17.39 6.41 -7.70
CA HIS A 86 -18.46 7.41 -7.64
C HIS A 86 -19.88 6.89 -7.91
N ASP A 87 -20.02 5.63 -8.38
CA ASP A 87 -21.22 5.20 -9.13
C ASP A 87 -22.10 4.15 -8.44
N THR A 88 -21.96 3.94 -7.13
CA THR A 88 -22.95 3.12 -6.41
C THR A 88 -23.93 4.04 -5.69
N GLY A 89 -25.18 4.09 -6.16
CA GLY A 89 -26.31 4.80 -5.53
C GLY A 89 -26.68 4.34 -4.11
N ARG A 90 -25.73 3.78 -3.36
CA ARG A 90 -25.80 3.52 -1.93
C ARG A 90 -25.12 4.67 -1.21
N ALA A 91 -25.90 5.42 -0.44
CA ALA A 91 -25.52 6.58 0.35
C ALA A 91 -24.59 6.25 1.54
N SER A 92 -23.42 5.67 1.29
CA SER A 92 -22.32 5.58 2.26
C SER A 92 -21.00 5.87 1.55
N ALA A 93 -20.92 7.07 1.03
CA ALA A 93 -19.77 7.63 0.35
C ALA A 93 -18.65 7.90 1.38
N ILE A 94 -17.84 6.88 1.69
CA ILE A 94 -16.64 7.00 2.51
C ILE A 94 -15.54 7.65 1.66
N TYR A 95 -15.66 8.96 1.40
CA TYR A 95 -14.61 9.70 0.69
C TYR A 95 -13.59 10.23 1.69
N PRO A 96 -12.28 10.03 1.41
CA PRO A 96 -11.24 10.64 2.23
C PRO A 96 -11.28 12.17 2.14
N TYR A 97 -11.17 12.83 3.29
CA TYR A 97 -11.02 14.29 3.36
C TYR A 97 -9.57 14.68 3.10
N ALA A 98 -9.34 15.63 2.19
CA ALA A 98 -8.02 16.24 2.04
C ALA A 98 -7.63 16.98 3.32
N ALA A 99 -6.56 16.54 3.99
CA ALA A 99 -6.14 17.10 5.27
C ALA A 99 -5.70 18.57 5.14
N GLU A 100 -5.11 18.97 4.01
CA GLU A 100 -4.81 20.38 3.74
C GLU A 100 -6.07 21.27 3.76
N ALA A 101 -7.20 20.80 3.24
CA ALA A 101 -8.44 21.57 3.25
C ALA A 101 -8.99 21.72 4.67
N LEU A 102 -8.90 20.67 5.51
CA LEU A 102 -9.26 20.74 6.92
C LEU A 102 -8.31 21.67 7.70
N ALA A 103 -7.01 21.62 7.40
CA ALA A 103 -6.02 22.52 7.99
C ALA A 103 -6.28 23.99 7.68
N LYS A 104 -6.67 24.31 6.43
CA LYS A 104 -7.11 25.66 6.04
C LYS A 104 -8.36 26.08 6.82
N ASN A 105 -9.34 25.18 6.98
CA ASN A 105 -10.56 25.46 7.74
C ASN A 105 -10.32 25.64 9.25
N CYS A 106 -9.20 25.13 9.78
CA CYS A 106 -8.77 25.32 11.18
C CYS A 106 -7.70 26.43 11.32
N ASP A 107 -7.54 27.30 10.30
CA ASP A 107 -6.58 28.41 10.28
C ASP A 107 -5.12 28.00 10.60
N LYS A 108 -4.71 26.78 10.23
CA LYS A 108 -3.33 26.30 10.42
C LYS A 108 -2.41 26.99 9.41
N LYS A 109 -1.42 27.73 9.91
CA LYS A 109 -0.41 28.46 9.08
C LYS A 109 0.32 27.55 8.08
N GLU A 110 0.52 26.29 8.45
CA GLU A 110 1.30 25.32 7.70
C GLU A 110 0.42 24.26 7.01
N ALA A 111 -0.77 24.65 6.54
CA ALA A 111 -1.71 23.72 5.89
C ALA A 111 -1.09 22.90 4.75
N LYS A 112 -0.11 23.47 4.02
CA LYS A 112 0.60 22.78 2.93
C LYS A 112 1.38 21.53 3.37
N LEU A 113 1.73 21.41 4.65
CA LEU A 113 2.37 20.20 5.18
C LEU A 113 1.45 18.96 5.07
N PHE A 114 0.14 19.19 4.98
CA PHE A 114 -0.89 18.15 4.90
C PHE A 114 -1.32 17.82 3.45
N GLN A 115 -0.63 18.35 2.42
CA GLN A 115 -1.09 18.26 1.02
C GLN A 115 -1.18 16.84 0.46
N TYR A 116 -0.45 15.88 1.03
CA TYR A 116 -0.48 14.47 0.63
C TYR A 116 -1.22 13.58 1.62
N GLU A 117 -1.73 14.16 2.71
CA GLU A 117 -2.47 13.43 3.72
C GLU A 117 -3.97 13.50 3.44
N PHE A 118 -4.63 12.36 3.54
CA PHE A 118 -6.07 12.21 3.43
C PHE A 118 -6.58 11.46 4.65
N LEU A 119 -7.78 11.80 5.10
CA LEU A 119 -8.35 11.29 6.35
C LEU A 119 -9.67 10.58 6.08
N LEU A 120 -9.80 9.35 6.58
CA LEU A 120 -11.06 8.63 6.63
C LEU A 120 -11.61 8.69 8.06
N GLU A 121 -12.93 8.73 8.18
CA GLU A 121 -13.59 8.62 9.49
C GLU A 121 -13.65 7.16 9.93
N TRP A 122 -13.36 6.93 11.20
CA TRP A 122 -13.55 5.69 11.96
C TRP A 122 -12.75 4.47 11.52
N TYR A 123 -12.71 4.13 10.23
CA TYR A 123 -11.97 2.99 9.70
C TYR A 123 -11.81 3.07 8.18
N ILE A 124 -10.88 2.29 7.65
CA ILE A 124 -10.74 1.97 6.23
C ILE A 124 -11.49 0.65 6.00
N PRO A 125 -12.56 0.63 5.19
CA PRO A 125 -13.25 -0.62 4.85
C PRO A 125 -12.31 -1.62 4.19
N GLU A 126 -12.38 -2.87 4.64
CA GLU A 126 -11.60 -3.97 4.09
C GLU A 126 -11.82 -4.15 2.58
N SER A 127 -13.04 -3.86 2.10
CA SER A 127 -13.40 -3.90 0.67
C SER A 127 -12.68 -2.87 -0.20
N LEU A 128 -12.06 -1.84 0.41
CA LEU A 128 -11.24 -0.86 -0.31
C LEU A 128 -9.75 -1.23 -0.28
N VAL A 129 -9.34 -2.22 0.52
CA VAL A 129 -7.94 -2.64 0.56
C VAL A 129 -7.67 -3.55 -0.63
N VAL A 130 -6.79 -3.10 -1.52
CA VAL A 130 -6.44 -3.80 -2.76
C VAL A 130 -5.26 -4.72 -2.56
N HIS A 131 -4.29 -4.30 -1.75
CA HIS A 131 -3.07 -5.06 -1.54
C HIS A 131 -2.44 -4.75 -0.18
N ARG A 132 -1.71 -5.74 0.37
CA ARG A 132 -0.89 -5.60 1.58
C ARG A 132 0.45 -6.26 1.37
N VAL A 133 1.50 -5.61 1.84
CA VAL A 133 2.86 -6.17 1.84
C VAL A 133 3.57 -5.77 3.11
N SER A 134 4.34 -6.69 3.69
CA SER A 134 5.16 -6.37 4.86
C SER A 134 6.44 -5.65 4.44
N LEU A 135 7.00 -4.81 5.31
CA LEU A 135 8.29 -4.18 5.06
C LEU A 135 9.40 -5.23 4.88
N GLN A 136 9.35 -6.33 5.63
CA GLN A 136 10.30 -7.43 5.45
C GLN A 136 10.23 -8.01 4.03
N THR A 137 9.04 -8.25 3.50
CA THR A 137 8.86 -8.75 2.13
C THR A 137 9.48 -7.78 1.11
N LEU A 138 9.34 -6.47 1.31
CA LEU A 138 9.97 -5.48 0.43
C LEU A 138 11.50 -5.53 0.54
N ILE A 139 12.04 -5.61 1.76
CA ILE A 139 13.49 -5.74 2.00
C ILE A 139 14.04 -7.03 1.36
N ASP A 140 13.36 -8.15 1.53
CA ASP A 140 13.73 -9.46 0.95
C ASP A 140 13.76 -9.42 -0.57
N ARG A 141 12.95 -8.54 -1.18
CA ARG A 141 12.94 -8.29 -2.63
C ARG A 141 13.96 -7.26 -3.10
N GLY A 142 14.75 -6.70 -2.18
CA GLY A 142 15.79 -5.71 -2.50
C GLY A 142 15.35 -4.26 -2.34
N LEU A 143 14.29 -3.97 -1.58
CA LEU A 143 14.03 -2.59 -1.14
C LEU A 143 15.13 -2.18 -0.16
N ASP A 144 16.14 -1.50 -0.70
CA ASP A 144 17.28 -1.03 0.06
C ASP A 144 17.38 0.50 0.03
N TRP A 145 16.42 1.16 0.66
CA TRP A 145 16.51 2.62 0.83
C TRP A 145 17.54 3.02 1.87
N TYR A 146 17.94 2.14 2.79
CA TYR A 146 18.67 2.58 3.99
C TYR A 146 19.90 1.74 4.39
N GLN A 147 20.15 0.57 3.80
CA GLN A 147 21.37 -0.21 4.08
C GLN A 147 22.63 0.48 3.53
N SER A 148 22.49 1.43 2.59
CA SER A 148 23.59 2.31 2.17
C SER A 148 24.02 3.34 3.25
N ILE A 149 23.26 3.51 4.34
CA ILE A 149 23.57 4.44 5.46
C ILE A 149 24.33 3.72 6.61
N ASN A 150 24.75 2.46 6.42
CA ASN A 150 25.57 1.70 7.39
C ASN A 150 27.04 2.17 7.50
N SER A 151 27.32 3.47 7.43
CA SER A 151 28.65 4.06 7.67
C SER A 151 28.93 4.40 9.14
N GLY A 152 28.13 3.90 10.09
CA GLY A 152 28.47 3.89 11.52
C GLY A 152 28.20 5.20 12.26
N LEU A 153 27.40 6.10 11.71
CA LEU A 153 26.85 7.25 12.43
C LEU A 153 25.42 6.94 12.86
N ALA A 154 25.00 7.49 14.01
CA ALA A 154 23.66 7.32 14.56
C ALA A 154 22.60 7.52 13.46
N LEU A 155 21.66 6.58 13.36
CA LEU A 155 20.53 6.60 12.43
C LEU A 155 19.69 7.87 12.69
N GLU A 156 20.08 9.00 12.11
CA GLU A 156 19.18 10.13 11.98
C GLU A 156 18.15 9.75 10.92
N TYR A 157 16.87 9.84 11.31
CA TYR A 157 15.75 9.65 10.37
C TYR A 157 15.94 10.61 9.20
N GLU A 158 16.15 10.06 8.01
CA GLU A 158 16.20 10.86 6.79
C GLU A 158 14.83 11.51 6.59
N SER A 159 14.81 12.82 6.33
CA SER A 159 13.55 13.48 6.02
C SER A 159 13.00 12.95 4.69
N THR A 160 11.68 12.97 4.52
CA THR A 160 11.10 12.57 3.23
C THR A 160 11.58 13.45 2.08
N ASP A 161 11.99 14.69 2.34
CA ASP A 161 12.54 15.56 1.31
C ASP A 161 13.94 15.09 0.84
N ASP A 162 14.81 14.72 1.78
CA ASP A 162 16.14 14.18 1.49
C ASP A 162 16.05 12.83 0.78
N LEU A 163 15.15 11.95 1.24
CA LEU A 163 14.88 10.66 0.61
C LEU A 163 14.43 10.85 -0.85
N ARG A 164 13.52 11.79 -1.12
CA ARG A 164 13.07 12.11 -2.48
C ARG A 164 14.22 12.60 -3.35
N ALA A 165 15.10 13.45 -2.79
CA ALA A 165 16.27 13.98 -3.52
C ALA A 165 17.26 12.87 -3.85
N ARG A 166 17.47 11.92 -2.94
CA ARG A 166 18.34 10.77 -3.14
C ARG A 166 17.79 9.78 -4.16
N ILE A 167 16.50 9.43 -4.08
CA ILE A 167 15.85 8.59 -5.08
C ILE A 167 15.89 9.26 -6.45
N ALA A 168 15.57 10.56 -6.52
CA ALA A 168 15.67 11.33 -7.75
C ALA A 168 17.12 11.37 -8.26
N GLY A 169 18.09 11.57 -7.39
CA GLY A 169 19.50 11.53 -7.71
C GLY A 169 19.91 10.22 -8.38
N ASN A 170 19.53 9.08 -7.81
CA ASN A 170 19.84 7.75 -8.37
C ASN A 170 19.10 7.49 -9.69
N MET A 171 17.80 7.79 -9.75
CA MET A 171 16.96 7.57 -10.92
C MET A 171 17.35 8.46 -12.09
N TRP A 172 17.81 9.69 -11.82
CA TRP A 172 18.20 10.69 -12.81
C TRP A 172 19.72 10.84 -12.96
N ASN A 173 20.53 9.93 -12.40
CA ASN A 173 21.97 9.86 -12.66
C ASN A 173 22.26 9.19 -14.01
N ILE A 174 21.58 9.72 -15.03
CA ILE A 174 21.62 9.29 -16.40
C ILE A 174 22.91 9.91 -16.97
N ASP A 175 23.95 9.09 -17.19
CA ASP A 175 25.06 9.48 -18.08
C ASP A 175 24.46 9.86 -19.44
N GLU A 176 25.09 10.71 -20.25
CA GLU A 176 24.54 11.19 -21.54
C GLU A 176 24.19 10.04 -22.53
N SER A 177 24.59 8.81 -22.21
CA SER A 177 24.29 7.57 -22.93
C SER A 177 23.06 6.79 -22.46
N TYR A 178 22.54 7.06 -21.27
CA TYR A 178 21.30 6.46 -20.75
C TYR A 178 20.11 7.38 -21.09
N GLY A 179 18.93 6.82 -21.32
CA GLY A 179 17.76 7.56 -21.78
C GLY A 179 16.69 7.72 -20.72
N PHE A 180 15.57 8.34 -21.09
CA PHE A 180 14.33 8.33 -20.30
C PHE A 180 13.77 6.91 -20.10
N TRP A 181 14.13 5.98 -20.99
CA TRP A 181 13.82 4.56 -20.83
C TRP A 181 14.42 3.98 -19.56
N ASP A 182 15.66 4.31 -19.21
CA ASP A 182 16.32 3.83 -17.99
C ASP A 182 15.65 4.37 -16.71
N VAL A 183 15.14 5.61 -16.74
CA VAL A 183 14.27 6.13 -15.68
C VAL A 183 13.05 5.24 -15.51
N GLY A 184 12.42 4.87 -16.63
CA GLY A 184 11.32 3.91 -16.67
C GLY A 184 11.69 2.56 -16.05
N ILE A 185 12.85 2.01 -16.41
CA ILE A 185 13.39 0.76 -15.83
C ILE A 185 13.53 0.89 -14.30
N HIS A 186 14.13 1.97 -13.79
CA HIS A 186 14.27 2.19 -12.35
C HIS A 186 12.93 2.26 -11.61
N LEU A 187 11.95 2.95 -12.19
CA LEU A 187 10.58 3.04 -11.65
C LEU A 187 9.89 1.68 -11.66
N GLY A 188 10.03 0.94 -12.76
CA GLY A 188 9.53 -0.42 -12.92
C GLY A 188 10.10 -1.35 -11.86
N TRP A 189 11.42 -1.34 -11.65
CA TRP A 189 12.10 -2.14 -10.61
C TRP A 189 11.63 -1.79 -9.21
N PHE A 190 11.34 -0.54 -8.90
CA PHE A 190 10.77 -0.18 -7.60
C PHE A 190 9.34 -0.70 -7.45
N ALA A 191 8.47 -0.46 -8.43
CA ALA A 191 7.08 -0.91 -8.40
C ALA A 191 6.99 -2.44 -8.31
N LYS A 192 7.92 -3.13 -8.96
CA LYS A 192 8.15 -4.57 -8.91
C LYS A 192 8.10 -5.10 -7.48
N LEU A 193 8.81 -4.45 -6.56
CA LEU A 193 9.01 -4.94 -5.19
C LEU A 193 7.68 -5.18 -4.43
N PHE A 194 6.61 -4.50 -4.81
CA PHE A 194 5.31 -4.62 -4.15
C PHE A 194 4.52 -5.85 -4.59
N GLY A 195 4.87 -6.51 -5.70
CA GLY A 195 4.16 -7.68 -6.20
C GLY A 195 3.05 -7.35 -7.21
N ALA A 196 2.57 -8.38 -7.91
CA ALA A 196 1.73 -8.30 -9.10
C ALA A 196 0.29 -7.86 -8.83
N ARG A 197 -0.26 -8.11 -7.63
CA ARG A 197 -1.57 -7.58 -7.20
C ARG A 197 -1.50 -6.15 -6.71
N ALA A 198 -0.30 -5.63 -6.44
CA ALA A 198 -0.15 -4.22 -6.11
C ALA A 198 -0.49 -3.36 -7.34
N PRO A 199 -0.94 -2.11 -7.17
CA PRO A 199 -1.22 -1.22 -8.29
C PRO A 199 0.10 -0.69 -8.89
N VAL A 200 0.91 -1.57 -9.48
CA VAL A 200 2.30 -1.33 -9.91
C VAL A 200 2.47 -0.12 -10.82
N ASN A 201 1.56 0.07 -11.78
CA ASN A 201 1.60 1.25 -12.67
C ASN A 201 1.38 2.54 -11.87
N TRP A 202 0.45 2.53 -10.92
CA TRP A 202 0.25 3.69 -10.03
C TRP A 202 1.48 3.92 -9.14
N ILE A 203 2.11 2.86 -8.62
CA ILE A 203 3.32 2.97 -7.78
C ILE A 203 4.45 3.64 -8.56
N ALA A 204 4.74 3.15 -9.78
CA ALA A 204 5.77 3.70 -10.65
C ALA A 204 5.48 5.17 -10.99
N SER A 205 4.28 5.48 -11.49
CA SER A 205 3.90 6.86 -11.82
C SER A 205 3.90 7.78 -10.61
N GLN A 206 3.47 7.29 -9.45
CA GLN A 206 3.44 8.09 -8.22
C GLN A 206 4.85 8.36 -7.72
N LEU A 207 5.75 7.37 -7.70
CA LEU A 207 7.15 7.58 -7.35
C LEU A 207 7.81 8.62 -8.28
N HIS A 208 7.54 8.54 -9.59
CA HIS A 208 8.03 9.54 -10.54
C HIS A 208 7.57 10.96 -10.18
N ARG A 209 6.28 11.15 -9.90
CA ARG A 209 5.73 12.45 -9.46
C ARG A 209 6.25 12.90 -8.10
N ASP A 210 6.55 11.95 -7.22
CA ASP A 210 7.12 12.25 -5.91
C ASP A 210 8.56 12.74 -6.07
N CYS A 211 9.33 12.19 -7.01
CA CYS A 211 10.74 12.50 -7.19
C CYS A 211 11.05 13.48 -8.32
N ALA A 212 10.08 13.91 -9.12
CA ALA A 212 10.28 14.88 -10.19
C ALA A 212 9.04 15.76 -10.40
N HIS A 213 9.28 17.04 -10.69
CA HIS A 213 8.24 17.99 -11.06
C HIS A 213 8.19 18.14 -12.59
N ALA A 214 7.08 17.77 -13.20
CA ALA A 214 6.83 17.97 -14.63
C ALA A 214 5.87 19.14 -14.85
N LYS A 215 6.19 20.02 -15.80
CA LYS A 215 5.31 21.11 -16.26
C LYS A 215 5.27 21.14 -17.78
N VAL A 216 4.08 21.38 -18.35
CA VAL A 216 3.94 21.59 -19.79
C VAL A 216 4.41 23.00 -20.14
N THR A 217 5.30 23.11 -21.12
CA THR A 217 5.83 24.37 -21.62
C THR A 217 4.85 24.99 -22.64
N ARG A 218 5.07 26.27 -22.98
CA ARG A 218 4.24 26.98 -23.97
C ARG A 218 4.27 26.35 -25.37
N ASN A 219 5.30 25.58 -25.67
CA ASN A 219 5.49 24.96 -26.98
C ASN A 219 4.91 23.54 -27.05
N GLY A 220 4.24 23.06 -25.99
CA GLY A 220 3.70 21.70 -25.91
C GLY A 220 4.68 20.66 -25.35
N ASN A 221 5.99 20.96 -25.31
CA ASN A 221 6.99 20.11 -24.67
C ASN A 221 6.83 20.08 -23.15
N TYR A 222 7.43 19.09 -22.47
CA TYR A 222 7.52 19.04 -21.02
C TYR A 222 8.85 19.58 -20.52
N SER A 223 8.81 20.13 -19.32
CA SER A 223 9.99 20.49 -18.54
C SER A 223 9.95 19.69 -17.26
N ILE A 224 10.91 18.79 -17.08
CA ILE A 224 11.02 17.89 -15.94
C ILE A 224 12.17 18.34 -15.05
N ARG A 225 11.90 18.54 -13.77
CA ARG A 225 12.92 18.86 -12.75
C ARG A 225 12.97 17.74 -11.72
N PRO A 226 14.04 16.94 -11.68
CA PRO A 226 14.25 16.00 -10.58
C PRO A 226 14.33 16.74 -9.24
N HIS A 227 13.75 16.15 -8.20
CA HIS A 227 13.79 16.71 -6.86
C HIS A 227 15.24 16.79 -6.37
N GLY A 228 15.61 17.92 -5.75
CA GLY A 228 16.99 18.18 -5.34
C GLY A 228 17.94 18.66 -6.45
N ARG A 229 17.47 18.80 -7.70
CA ARG A 229 18.25 19.43 -8.80
C ARG A 229 17.69 20.81 -9.16
N GLU A 230 18.57 21.69 -9.62
CA GLU A 230 18.21 23.04 -10.06
C GLU A 230 17.81 23.10 -11.55
N GLU A 231 18.30 22.14 -12.35
CA GLU A 231 18.16 22.13 -13.80
C GLU A 231 16.89 21.44 -14.27
N ASP A 232 16.29 22.00 -15.33
CA ASP A 232 15.13 21.43 -16.01
C ASP A 232 15.58 20.68 -17.27
N TYR A 233 15.12 19.44 -17.42
CA TYR A 233 15.21 18.70 -18.68
C TYR A 233 14.03 19.10 -19.56
N LEU A 234 14.31 19.60 -20.76
CA LEU A 234 13.30 19.85 -21.78
C LEU A 234 13.11 18.59 -22.61
N VAL A 235 11.89 18.05 -22.59
CA VAL A 235 11.60 16.74 -23.17
C VAL A 235 10.33 16.81 -24.00
N ASP A 236 10.23 15.98 -25.02
CA ASP A 236 9.04 15.85 -25.86
C ASP A 236 8.13 14.71 -25.36
N ASP A 237 7.06 14.41 -26.10
CA ASP A 237 6.17 13.29 -25.80
C ASP A 237 6.89 11.92 -25.92
N PHE A 238 7.97 11.82 -26.72
CA PHE A 238 8.70 10.56 -26.88
C PHE A 238 9.45 10.19 -25.59
N ALA A 239 10.04 11.17 -24.90
CA ALA A 239 10.67 10.93 -23.62
C ALA A 239 9.69 10.39 -22.55
N MET A 240 8.45 10.89 -22.52
CA MET A 240 7.43 10.37 -21.61
C MET A 240 7.06 8.93 -21.96
N LYS A 241 6.94 8.63 -23.26
CA LYS A 241 6.71 7.28 -23.74
C LYS A 241 7.87 6.34 -23.40
N ASP A 242 9.11 6.79 -23.52
CA ASP A 242 10.28 5.98 -23.16
C ASP A 242 10.24 5.58 -21.68
N ILE A 243 9.83 6.49 -20.77
CA ILE A 243 9.62 6.16 -19.36
C ILE A 243 8.57 5.05 -19.21
N ASP A 244 7.42 5.18 -19.88
CA ASP A 244 6.34 4.18 -19.82
C ASP A 244 6.80 2.83 -20.41
N ASP A 245 7.49 2.84 -21.55
CA ASP A 245 8.04 1.65 -22.21
C ASP A 245 9.10 0.96 -21.31
N GLY A 246 9.88 1.72 -20.55
CA GLY A 246 10.82 1.19 -19.56
C GLY A 246 10.12 0.55 -18.37
N ILE A 247 9.05 1.18 -17.85
CA ILE A 247 8.23 0.59 -16.77
C ILE A 247 7.65 -0.74 -17.26
N ASP A 248 7.01 -0.73 -18.43
CA ASP A 248 6.37 -1.90 -19.01
C ASP A 248 7.39 -3.01 -19.29
N THR A 249 8.59 -2.68 -19.76
CA THR A 249 9.66 -3.68 -19.97
C THR A 249 9.94 -4.46 -18.70
N VAL A 250 10.17 -3.79 -17.55
CA VAL A 250 10.45 -4.50 -16.29
C VAL A 250 9.25 -5.31 -15.81
N LEU A 251 8.06 -4.74 -15.89
CA LEU A 251 6.85 -5.41 -15.37
C LEU A 251 6.46 -6.63 -16.22
N ILE A 252 6.55 -6.51 -17.56
CA ILE A 252 6.27 -7.59 -18.51
C ILE A 252 7.37 -8.65 -18.45
N ASP A 253 8.64 -8.26 -18.55
CA ASP A 253 9.75 -9.23 -18.50
C ASP A 253 9.73 -9.98 -17.17
N TRP A 254 9.41 -9.32 -16.06
CA TRP A 254 9.30 -10.02 -14.79
C TRP A 254 8.20 -11.08 -14.79
N TRP A 255 6.99 -10.75 -15.24
CA TRP A 255 5.87 -11.69 -15.20
C TRP A 255 6.03 -12.85 -16.18
N PHE A 256 6.79 -12.68 -17.27
CA PHE A 256 6.84 -13.65 -18.36
C PHE A 256 8.19 -14.34 -18.59
N THR A 257 9.31 -13.86 -18.02
CA THR A 257 10.64 -14.38 -18.38
C THR A 257 11.50 -14.86 -17.22
N GLN A 258 11.07 -14.68 -15.97
CA GLN A 258 11.79 -15.20 -14.82
C GLN A 258 11.34 -16.66 -14.58
N ASP A 259 12.15 -17.62 -15.02
CA ASP A 259 11.89 -19.06 -14.86
C ASP A 259 11.53 -19.42 -13.41
N GLU A 260 12.19 -18.79 -12.43
CA GLU A 260 11.90 -18.96 -11.01
C GLU A 260 10.47 -18.53 -10.64
N PHE A 261 9.99 -17.40 -11.17
CA PHE A 261 8.61 -16.94 -10.93
C PHE A 261 7.58 -17.89 -11.55
N ILE A 262 7.84 -18.40 -12.76
CA ILE A 262 6.94 -19.36 -13.41
C ILE A 262 6.89 -20.66 -12.61
N ILE A 263 8.04 -21.19 -12.18
CA ILE A 263 8.14 -22.41 -11.37
C ILE A 263 7.40 -22.23 -10.05
N ASP A 264 7.66 -21.13 -9.34
CA ASP A 264 7.01 -20.84 -8.06
C ASP A 264 5.50 -20.67 -8.25
N TRP A 265 5.07 -19.98 -9.31
CA TRP A 265 3.65 -19.82 -9.65
C TRP A 265 2.96 -21.14 -9.94
N GLU A 266 3.57 -22.02 -10.72
CA GLU A 266 3.01 -23.34 -11.01
C GLU A 266 2.90 -24.18 -9.73
N ALA A 267 3.92 -24.14 -8.87
CA ALA A 267 3.88 -24.79 -7.56
C ALA A 267 2.74 -24.24 -6.69
N PHE A 268 2.65 -22.92 -6.54
CA PHE A 268 1.58 -22.25 -5.79
C PHE A 268 0.19 -22.59 -6.33
N LYS A 269 0.02 -22.57 -7.65
CA LYS A 269 -1.26 -22.89 -8.32
C LYS A 269 -1.68 -24.33 -8.04
N ASN A 270 -0.73 -25.27 -8.02
CA ASN A 270 -1.00 -26.66 -7.67
C ASN A 270 -1.37 -26.80 -6.20
N GLU A 271 -0.64 -26.15 -5.29
CA GLU A 271 -0.96 -26.12 -3.85
C GLU A 271 -2.35 -25.52 -3.60
N ASN A 272 -2.70 -24.40 -4.25
CA ASN A 272 -4.01 -23.78 -4.09
C ASN A 272 -5.15 -24.70 -4.56
N ARG A 273 -4.97 -25.38 -5.70
CA ARG A 273 -5.94 -26.37 -6.20
C ARG A 273 -6.10 -27.55 -5.24
N GLU A 274 -5.00 -28.03 -4.67
CA GLU A 274 -5.04 -29.13 -3.70
C GLU A 274 -5.75 -28.71 -2.41
N MET A 275 -5.49 -27.49 -1.93
CA MET A 275 -6.21 -26.91 -0.80
C MET A 275 -7.70 -26.77 -1.09
N GLU A 276 -8.08 -26.18 -2.24
CA GLU A 276 -9.49 -26.03 -2.63
C GLU A 276 -10.21 -27.38 -2.69
N ARG A 277 -9.58 -28.39 -3.29
CA ARG A 277 -10.12 -29.76 -3.32
C ARG A 277 -10.31 -30.32 -1.90
N ASN A 278 -9.33 -30.12 -1.02
CA ASN A 278 -9.41 -30.60 0.37
C ASN A 278 -10.52 -29.88 1.15
N ILE A 279 -10.71 -28.58 0.92
CA ILE A 279 -11.83 -27.81 1.48
C ILE A 279 -13.17 -28.41 1.02
N ASP A 280 -13.32 -28.65 -0.27
CA ASP A 280 -14.55 -29.21 -0.84
C ASP A 280 -14.83 -30.62 -0.29
N GLU A 281 -13.82 -31.49 -0.23
CA GLU A 281 -13.93 -32.84 0.35
C GLU A 281 -14.35 -32.80 1.83
N GLN A 282 -13.81 -31.86 2.63
CA GLN A 282 -14.20 -31.71 4.03
C GLN A 282 -15.61 -31.13 4.21
N ILE A 283 -16.06 -30.24 3.31
CA ILE A 283 -17.43 -29.73 3.29
C ILE A 283 -18.41 -30.86 2.95
N GLU A 284 -18.08 -31.69 1.96
CA GLU A 284 -18.87 -32.85 1.58
C GLU A 284 -18.99 -33.85 2.74
N GLN A 285 -17.87 -34.22 3.37
CA GLN A 285 -17.87 -35.08 4.56
C GLN A 285 -18.69 -34.50 5.72
N TRP A 286 -18.61 -33.18 5.93
CA TRP A 286 -19.43 -32.51 6.95
C TRP A 286 -20.91 -32.60 6.59
N ASN A 287 -21.29 -32.33 5.33
CA ASN A 287 -22.68 -32.45 4.87
C ASN A 287 -23.19 -33.89 5.04
N ASP A 288 -22.41 -34.89 4.64
CA ASP A 288 -22.74 -36.31 4.78
C ASP A 288 -22.92 -36.76 6.22
N THR A 289 -22.34 -36.04 7.18
CA THR A 289 -22.43 -36.34 8.62
C THR A 289 -23.56 -35.58 9.29
N TRP A 290 -23.79 -34.32 8.91
CA TRP A 290 -24.61 -33.36 9.67
C TRP A 290 -25.85 -32.84 8.93
N CYS A 291 -26.06 -33.15 7.65
CA CYS A 291 -27.24 -32.71 6.88
C CYS A 291 -28.40 -33.74 6.85
N TYR A 292 -28.61 -34.50 7.93
CA TYR A 292 -29.78 -35.39 8.06
C TYR A 292 -30.98 -34.67 8.69
N GLU A 293 -32.18 -34.94 8.19
CA GLU A 293 -33.43 -34.29 8.63
C GLU A 293 -33.82 -34.61 10.09
N GLU A 294 -33.23 -35.64 10.71
CA GLU A 294 -33.61 -36.17 12.03
C GLU A 294 -32.58 -35.94 13.16
N LEU A 295 -31.76 -34.88 13.09
CA LEU A 295 -30.82 -34.58 14.19
C LEU A 295 -31.51 -33.99 15.42
N ASP A 296 -31.15 -34.51 16.60
CA ASP A 296 -31.55 -33.92 17.89
C ASP A 296 -30.82 -32.59 18.18
N GLU A 297 -31.27 -31.86 19.20
CA GLU A 297 -30.68 -30.55 19.54
C GLU A 297 -29.20 -30.63 19.95
N ARG A 298 -28.77 -31.73 20.58
CA ARG A 298 -27.37 -31.92 20.99
C ARG A 298 -26.49 -32.18 19.78
N GLN A 299 -26.98 -32.97 18.82
CA GLN A 299 -26.32 -33.25 17.56
C GLN A 299 -26.24 -31.99 16.69
N LYS A 300 -27.31 -31.20 16.59
CA LYS A 300 -27.29 -29.89 15.90
C LYS A 300 -26.22 -28.96 16.48
N ALA A 301 -26.19 -28.81 17.81
CA ALA A 301 -25.18 -28.00 18.48
C ALA A 301 -23.75 -28.53 18.28
N ALA A 302 -23.56 -29.84 18.15
CA ALA A 302 -22.27 -30.44 17.83
C ALA A 302 -21.85 -30.17 16.37
N GLY A 303 -22.80 -30.29 15.43
CA GLY A 303 -22.61 -29.95 14.02
C GLY A 303 -22.23 -28.48 13.81
N ASP A 304 -22.90 -27.56 14.51
CA ASP A 304 -22.57 -26.12 14.47
C ASP A 304 -21.15 -25.84 14.97
N ARG A 305 -20.73 -26.47 16.08
CA ARG A 305 -19.36 -26.35 16.59
C ARG A 305 -18.35 -26.92 15.60
N ALA A 306 -18.65 -28.07 14.99
CA ALA A 306 -17.80 -28.67 13.96
C ALA A 306 -17.68 -27.75 12.74
N ARG A 307 -18.78 -27.13 12.30
CA ARG A 307 -18.80 -26.17 11.19
C ARG A 307 -17.94 -24.94 11.48
N ILE A 308 -18.09 -24.34 12.66
CA ILE A 308 -17.27 -23.19 13.07
C ILE A 308 -15.79 -23.55 13.08
N LYS A 309 -15.44 -24.72 13.63
CA LYS A 309 -14.05 -25.19 13.65
C LYS A 309 -13.51 -25.36 12.22
N LEU A 310 -14.32 -25.94 11.33
CA LEU A 310 -13.96 -26.14 9.93
C LEU A 310 -13.74 -24.81 9.20
N CYS A 311 -14.65 -23.84 9.37
CA CYS A 311 -14.49 -22.49 8.83
C CYS A 311 -13.19 -21.83 9.31
N ASN A 312 -12.90 -21.88 10.62
CA ASN A 312 -11.67 -21.31 11.16
C ASN A 312 -10.40 -21.96 10.58
N GLN A 313 -10.44 -23.28 10.32
CA GLN A 313 -9.33 -23.98 9.67
C GLN A 313 -9.15 -23.53 8.22
N PHE A 314 -10.24 -23.36 7.47
CA PHE A 314 -10.20 -22.86 6.11
C PHE A 314 -9.66 -21.42 6.04
N ASP A 315 -10.06 -20.57 6.98
CA ASP A 315 -9.55 -19.20 7.05
C ASP A 315 -8.03 -19.19 7.34
N GLN A 316 -7.55 -20.08 8.23
CA GLN A 316 -6.11 -20.23 8.48
C GLN A 316 -5.33 -20.73 7.26
N GLN A 317 -5.87 -21.72 6.54
CA GLN A 317 -5.24 -22.26 5.33
C GLN A 317 -5.19 -21.21 4.21
N ARG A 318 -6.28 -20.47 4.00
CA ARG A 318 -6.35 -19.36 3.05
C ARG A 318 -5.38 -18.24 3.41
N ALA A 319 -5.28 -17.89 4.69
CA ALA A 319 -4.31 -16.90 5.15
C ALA A 319 -2.85 -17.34 4.89
N ALA A 320 -2.53 -18.62 5.10
CA ALA A 320 -1.20 -19.16 4.82
C ALA A 320 -0.88 -19.18 3.32
N LEU A 321 -1.85 -19.50 2.45
CA LEU A 321 -1.67 -19.39 1.01
C LEU A 321 -1.50 -17.94 0.57
N GLU A 322 -2.28 -17.02 1.11
CA GLU A 322 -2.14 -15.59 0.82
C GLU A 322 -0.75 -15.10 1.23
N GLU A 323 -0.23 -15.54 2.39
CA GLU A 323 1.14 -15.22 2.81
C GLU A 323 2.19 -15.75 1.80
N LYS A 324 2.00 -16.96 1.26
CA LYS A 324 2.89 -17.51 0.21
C LYS A 324 2.79 -16.71 -1.09
N ALA A 325 1.58 -16.40 -1.55
CA ALA A 325 1.34 -15.58 -2.74
C ALA A 325 2.04 -14.22 -2.60
N VAL A 326 1.80 -13.55 -1.47
CA VAL A 326 2.43 -12.27 -1.13
C VAL A 326 3.94 -12.37 -1.00
N LYS A 327 4.54 -13.52 -0.66
CA LYS A 327 6.01 -13.70 -0.69
C LYS A 327 6.55 -13.85 -2.11
N MET A 328 5.88 -14.60 -2.96
CA MET A 328 6.29 -14.84 -4.35
C MET A 328 6.15 -13.62 -5.26
N GLY A 329 5.40 -12.61 -4.83
CA GLY A 329 5.16 -11.40 -5.63
C GLY A 329 3.82 -11.44 -6.33
N PHE A 330 2.86 -12.19 -5.79
CA PHE A 330 1.45 -12.05 -6.14
C PHE A 330 0.78 -11.05 -5.22
#